data_AF-A0A931CUS7-F1
#
_entry.id   AF-A0A931CUS7-F1
#
_cell.length_a   1.000
_cell.length_b   1.000
_cell.length_c   1.000
_cell.angle_alpha   90.00
_cell.angle_beta   90.00
_cell.angle_gamma   90.00
#
_symmetry.space_group_name_H-M   'P 1'
#
loop_
_entity.id
_entity.type
_entity.pdbx_description
1 polymer ?
#
loop_
_entity_poly.entity_id
_entity_poly.type
_entity_poly.pdbx_seq_one_letter_code
_entity_poly.pdbx_strand_id
1 'polypeptide(L)' 'QVLTDPAAFDRVMAIRETITYIELNVNQGFMNLLSGAKFYPHTDTSRFPSVKV' A
#
# COMPACT_ATOMS: atom_id res chain seq x y z
N GLN A 1 -4.52 -15.03 -18.66
CA GLN A 1 -3.72 -13.97 -19.30
C GLN A 1 -2.26 -14.38 -19.49
N VAL A 2 -1.50 -14.74 -18.44
CA VAL A 2 -0.09 -15.20 -18.63
C VAL A 2 0.02 -16.47 -19.47
N LEU A 3 -0.85 -17.45 -19.23
CA LEU A 3 -0.82 -18.74 -19.95
C LEU A 3 -1.39 -18.68 -21.39
N THR A 4 -1.95 -17.53 -21.79
CA THR A 4 -2.69 -17.36 -23.05
C THR A 4 -2.03 -16.37 -23.99
N ASP A 5 -1.00 -15.66 -23.54
CA ASP A 5 -0.24 -14.68 -24.32
C ASP A 5 1.27 -14.97 -24.13
N PRO A 6 1.99 -15.37 -25.19
CA PRO A 6 3.40 -15.73 -25.09
C PRO A 6 4.30 -14.56 -24.64
N ALA A 7 3.89 -13.31 -24.85
CA ALA A 7 4.66 -12.13 -24.40
C ALA A 7 4.36 -11.72 -22.95
N ALA A 8 3.35 -12.33 -22.31
CA ALA A 8 2.94 -11.92 -20.98
C ALA A 8 3.99 -12.23 -19.91
N PHE A 9 4.76 -13.30 -20.07
CA PHE A 9 5.83 -13.66 -19.13
C PHE A 9 6.92 -12.58 -19.10
N ASP A 10 7.44 -12.20 -20.27
CA ASP A 10 8.48 -11.18 -20.38
C ASP A 10 8.00 -9.81 -19.85
N ARG A 11 6.73 -9.46 -20.11
CA ARG A 11 6.13 -8.24 -19.55
C ARG A 11 6.06 -8.26 -18.02
N VAL A 12 5.66 -9.38 -17.40
CA VAL A 12 5.63 -9.51 -15.94
C VAL A 12 7.05 -9.40 -15.37
N MET A 13 8.03 -10.02 -16.01
CA MET A 13 9.43 -9.91 -15.60
C MET A 13 9.92 -8.46 -15.70
N ALA A 14 9.63 -7.76 -16.79
CA ALA A 14 9.98 -6.35 -16.93
C ALA A 14 9.33 -5.47 -15.85
N ILE A 15 8.05 -5.69 -15.52
CA ILE A 15 7.37 -4.96 -14.44
C ILE A 15 8.04 -5.24 -13.09
N ARG A 16 8.37 -6.50 -12.79
CA ARG A 16 9.04 -6.89 -11.55
C ARG A 16 10.33 -6.10 -11.34
N GLU A 17 11.14 -5.92 -12.38
CA GLU A 17 12.40 -5.17 -12.30
C GLU A 17 12.20 -3.68 -11.95
N THR A 18 10.99 -3.15 -12.13
CA THR A 18 10.65 -1.75 -11.76
C THR A 18 10.09 -1.60 -10.35
N ILE A 19 9.74 -2.70 -9.69
CA ILE A 19 9.15 -2.63 -8.35
C ILE A 19 10.23 -2.30 -7.33
N THR A 20 10.07 -1.17 -6.65
CA THR A 20 10.95 -0.77 -5.55
C THR A 20 10.38 -1.27 -4.23
N TYR A 21 11.13 -2.12 -3.53
CA TYR A 21 10.78 -2.53 -2.17
C TYR A 21 10.97 -1.36 -1.19
N ILE A 22 9.96 -1.10 -0.36
CA ILE A 22 10.02 -0.09 0.70
C ILE A 22 9.86 -0.81 2.04
N GLU A 23 10.93 -0.83 2.84
CA GLU A 23 10.89 -1.36 4.21
C GLU A 23 10.22 -0.36 5.14
N LEU A 24 8.96 -0.63 5.52
CA LEU A 24 8.18 0.27 6.35
C LEU A 24 8.46 0.12 7.85
N ASN A 25 8.98 -1.03 8.31
CA ASN A 25 9.18 -1.26 9.74
C ASN A 25 10.33 -0.42 10.33
N VAL A 26 11.24 0.10 9.50
CA VAL A 26 12.32 1.01 9.93
C VAL A 26 11.92 2.49 9.89
N ASN A 27 10.74 2.80 9.36
CA ASN A 27 10.28 4.17 9.17
C ASN A 27 9.40 4.61 10.36
N GLN A 28 9.94 5.49 11.22
CA GLN A 28 9.20 6.01 12.38
C GLN A 28 7.94 6.80 12.00
N GLY A 29 7.96 7.52 10.87
CA GLY A 29 6.79 8.23 10.36
C GLY A 29 5.66 7.27 10.01
N PHE A 30 5.99 6.14 9.37
CA PHE A 30 5.02 5.08 9.11
C PHE A 30 4.47 4.49 10.41
N MET A 31 5.31 4.22 11.40
CA MET A 31 4.86 3.68 12.69
C MET A 31 3.87 4.60 13.43
N ASN A 32 4.05 5.92 13.30
CA ASN A 32 3.10 6.90 13.83
C ASN A 32 1.76 6.86 13.08
N LEU A 33 1.79 6.81 11.74
CA LEU A 33 0.57 6.67 10.92
C LEU A 33 -0.18 5.38 11.24
N LEU A 34 0.56 4.26 11.34
CA LEU A 34 0.02 2.95 11.69
C LEU A 34 -0.63 2.97 13.07
N SER A 35 0.00 3.63 14.05
CA SER A 35 -0.55 3.74 15.40
C SER A 35 -1.87 4.52 15.43
N GLY A 36 -2.00 5.59 14.65
CA GLY A 36 -3.27 6.33 14.51
C GLY A 36 -4.39 5.53 13.85
N ALA A 37 -4.03 4.65 12.90
CA ALA A 37 -4.96 3.76 12.21
C ALA A 37 -5.48 2.59 13.05
N LYS A 38 -4.99 2.38 14.27
CA LYS A 38 -5.47 1.33 15.18
C LYS A 38 -6.81 1.65 15.86
N PHE A 39 -7.29 2.88 15.76
CA PHE A 39 -8.55 3.32 16.37
C PHE A 39 -9.64 3.49 15.31
N TYR A 40 -10.90 3.27 15.66
CA TYR A 40 -12.02 3.44 14.73
C TYR A 40 -12.57 4.88 14.77
N PRO A 41 -12.80 5.52 13.61
CA PRO A 41 -12.32 5.12 12.27
C PRO A 41 -10.81 5.39 12.08
N HIS A 42 -10.27 6.32 12.86
CA HIS A 42 -8.86 6.71 13.00
C HIS A 42 -8.76 7.68 14.19
N THR A 43 -7.57 7.93 14.74
CA THR A 43 -7.39 8.97 15.79
C THR A 43 -7.69 10.39 15.32
N ASP A 44 -7.55 10.63 14.02
CA ASP A 44 -7.94 11.86 13.32
C ASP A 44 -9.21 11.59 12.50
N THR A 45 -10.35 12.07 13.00
CA THR A 45 -11.67 11.89 12.40
C THR A 45 -11.88 12.71 11.13
N SER A 46 -11.08 13.77 10.89
CA SER A 46 -11.20 14.60 9.68
C SER A 46 -10.87 13.81 8.40
N ARG A 47 -10.10 12.72 8.53
CA ARG A 47 -9.77 11.80 7.44
C ARG A 47 -10.96 10.93 6.99
N PHE A 48 -12.04 10.90 7.78
CA PHE A 48 -13.23 10.09 7.53
C PHE A 48 -14.48 10.98 7.48
N PRO A 49 -14.60 11.84 6.45
CA PRO A 49 -15.68 12.84 6.36
C PRO A 49 -17.08 12.23 6.23
N SER A 50 -17.19 10.93 5.92
CA SER A 50 -18.46 10.20 5.92
C SER A 50 -18.99 9.87 7.32
N VAL A 51 -18.17 9.98 8.35
CA VAL A 51 -18.57 9.74 9.74
C VAL A 51 -19.08 11.04 10.34
N LYS A 52 -20.32 11.01 10.85
CA LYS A 52 -20.86 12.12 11.65
C LYS A 52 -20.28 12.01 13.05
N VAL A 53 -19.51 13.02 13.45
CA VAL A 53 -18.92 13.16 14.79
C VAL A 53 -19.91 13.86 15.72
#